data_AF-Q2QZL3-F1
#
_entry.id   AF-Q2QZL3-F1
#
_cell.length_a   1.000
_cell.length_b   1.000
_cell.length_c   1.000
_cell.angle_alpha   90.00
_cell.angle_beta   90.00
_cell.angle_gamma   90.00
#
_symmetry.space_group_name_H-M   'P 1'
#
loop_
_entity.id
_entity.type
_entity.pdbx_description
1 polymer ?
#
loop_
_entity_poly.entity_id
_entity_poly.type
_entity_poly.pdbx_seq_one_letter_code
_entity_poly.pdbx_strand_id
1 'polypeptide(L)'
;MNQDDFERVLKKLTKLRVVHLDLRHLSRVPPCIGGLKHLRYLGIMSPPPHSLILPAEFSKLYHLQELSVNPNTRLHCPSQLKIANLINLRYMLTWYGLNIPDVGKLTSLRALYHFYVRKEKGYEIQQLEHLNNLRGKLFIDCIENVQSKEEAVRARLSDKVYLTELTLRWGGTDERCSKKALESYKKLFFPPVTEIKQHQPPELQEEVLEGLRPPSGITVLCIRDYGGVIYPSWLTGDGCDKEQEQDRPALQNLMFWSCKGSSDPPKIGEFFTCLHTLSVTDCSWNYLPVKLCRLKTLRELIVQECPNMMTLPKLPQSLKSIVISGCHPSLADTCLTPGHPNWRRIKHIDQQIIR
;
A
#
# COMPACT_ATOMS: atom_id res chain seq x y z
N MET A 1 15.34 -18.05 27.06
CA MET A 1 14.79 -17.20 28.13
C MET A 1 13.28 -17.37 28.11
N ASN A 2 12.62 -17.55 29.26
CA ASN A 2 11.14 -17.54 29.32
C ASN A 2 10.62 -16.11 29.64
N GLN A 3 9.30 -15.93 29.75
CA GLN A 3 8.69 -14.62 30.04
C GLN A 3 9.09 -14.07 31.42
N ASP A 4 9.21 -14.93 32.43
CA ASP A 4 9.55 -14.52 33.81
C ASP A 4 11.02 -14.10 33.93
N ASP A 5 11.92 -14.80 33.25
CA ASP A 5 13.33 -14.44 33.15
C ASP A 5 13.47 -13.06 32.49
N PHE A 6 12.71 -12.81 31.42
CA PHE A 6 12.70 -11.53 30.73
C PHE A 6 12.26 -10.41 31.67
N GLU A 7 11.14 -10.58 32.39
CA GLU A 7 10.66 -9.60 33.35
C GLU A 7 11.69 -9.32 34.48
N ARG A 8 12.36 -10.36 34.98
CA ARG A 8 13.40 -10.24 36.01
C ARG A 8 14.60 -9.42 35.52
N VAL A 9 15.05 -9.67 34.29
CA VAL A 9 16.16 -8.94 33.66
C VAL A 9 15.79 -7.47 33.48
N LEU A 10 14.59 -7.17 32.97
CA LEU A 10 14.10 -5.79 32.80
C LEU A 10 14.07 -5.00 34.12
N LYS A 11 13.60 -5.63 35.20
CA LYS A 11 13.56 -4.98 36.53
C LYS A 11 14.96 -4.68 37.08
N LYS A 12 15.94 -5.54 36.81
CA LYS A 12 17.31 -5.39 37.34
C LYS A 12 18.15 -4.42 36.51
N LEU A 13 17.96 -4.39 35.19
CA LEU A 13 18.83 -3.67 34.26
C LEU A 13 18.16 -2.41 33.68
N THR A 14 17.88 -1.41 34.52
CA THR A 14 17.14 -0.19 34.14
C THR A 14 17.89 0.77 33.21
N LYS A 15 19.22 0.61 33.07
CA LYS A 15 20.08 1.44 32.19
C LYS A 15 20.22 0.89 30.77
N LEU A 16 19.54 -0.22 30.45
CA LEU A 16 19.62 -0.83 29.12
C LEU A 16 19.20 0.15 28.02
N ARG A 17 19.98 0.17 26.95
CA ARG A 17 19.71 0.94 25.72
C ARG A 17 19.28 0.06 24.57
N VAL A 18 19.71 -1.19 24.58
CA VAL A 18 19.46 -2.18 23.54
C VAL A 18 19.02 -3.45 24.22
N VAL A 19 17.86 -3.96 23.82
CA VAL A 19 17.35 -5.27 24.21
C VAL A 19 17.00 -6.01 22.95
N HIS A 20 17.60 -7.17 22.72
CA HIS A 20 17.26 -8.06 21.62
C HIS A 20 17.00 -9.45 22.20
N LEU A 21 15.85 -10.02 21.87
CA LEU A 21 15.36 -11.25 22.46
C LEU A 21 14.81 -12.15 21.38
N ASP A 22 15.18 -13.42 21.46
CA ASP A 22 14.52 -14.50 20.75
C ASP A 22 13.70 -15.30 21.77
N LEU A 23 12.38 -15.19 21.66
CA LEU A 23 11.43 -15.83 22.57
C LEU A 23 10.43 -16.62 21.74
N ARG A 24 10.37 -17.93 21.99
CA ARG A 24 9.46 -18.82 21.27
C ARG A 24 7.98 -18.46 21.45
N HIS A 25 7.59 -17.90 22.60
CA HIS A 25 6.18 -17.70 22.99
C HIS A 25 5.92 -16.43 23.83
N LEU A 26 6.39 -15.24 23.44
CA LEU A 26 6.09 -14.02 24.21
C LEU A 26 4.78 -13.35 23.76
N SER A 27 3.64 -13.65 24.39
CA SER A 27 2.36 -13.02 24.01
C SER A 27 2.21 -11.57 24.50
N ARG A 28 2.95 -11.15 25.52
CA ARG A 28 2.80 -9.84 26.16
C ARG A 28 4.14 -9.31 26.66
N VAL A 29 4.42 -8.04 26.37
CA VAL A 29 5.57 -7.34 26.96
C VAL A 29 5.25 -7.00 28.43
N PRO A 30 6.13 -7.31 29.40
CA PRO A 30 5.91 -6.98 30.81
C PRO A 30 5.79 -5.46 31.05
N PRO A 31 4.86 -5.00 31.92
CA PRO A 31 4.70 -3.57 32.26
C PRO A 31 5.97 -2.88 32.78
N CYS A 32 6.89 -3.63 33.39
CA CYS A 32 8.16 -3.12 33.89
C CYS A 32 9.06 -2.53 32.78
N ILE A 33 8.78 -2.82 31.50
CA ILE A 33 9.49 -2.25 30.36
C ILE A 33 9.53 -0.71 30.43
N GLY A 34 8.47 -0.07 30.93
CA GLY A 34 8.41 1.39 31.06
C GLY A 34 9.41 1.99 32.05
N GLY A 35 10.10 1.16 32.85
CA GLY A 35 11.22 1.57 33.69
C GLY A 35 12.53 1.79 32.93
N LEU A 36 12.66 1.22 31.71
CA LEU A 36 13.86 1.32 30.88
C LEU A 36 13.87 2.64 30.09
N LYS A 37 13.96 3.76 30.81
CA LYS A 37 13.88 5.12 30.22
C LYS A 37 14.96 5.39 29.16
N HIS A 38 16.07 4.68 29.20
CA HIS A 38 17.17 4.83 28.25
C HIS A 38 17.09 3.91 27.02
N LEU A 39 16.05 3.08 26.94
CA LEU A 39 15.89 2.12 25.84
C LEU A 39 15.74 2.86 24.51
N ARG A 40 16.56 2.46 23.53
CA ARG A 40 16.57 2.98 22.16
C ARG A 40 16.22 1.92 21.14
N TYR A 41 16.52 0.66 21.44
CA TYR A 41 16.22 -0.47 20.58
C TYR A 41 15.56 -1.59 21.39
N LEU A 42 14.43 -2.08 20.89
CA LEU A 42 13.76 -3.28 21.40
C LEU A 42 13.50 -4.25 20.24
N GLY A 43 14.23 -5.37 20.22
CA GLY A 43 14.04 -6.48 19.30
C GLY A 43 13.37 -7.65 20.00
N ILE A 44 12.22 -8.09 19.48
CA ILE A 44 11.50 -9.28 19.96
C ILE A 44 11.21 -10.16 18.75
N MET A 45 11.99 -11.21 18.60
CA MET A 45 11.79 -12.22 17.56
C MET A 45 11.00 -13.39 18.15
N SER A 46 9.89 -13.73 17.51
CA SER A 46 9.06 -14.91 17.80
C SER A 46 8.61 -15.52 16.47
N PRO A 47 8.52 -16.85 16.36
CA PRO A 47 7.99 -17.50 15.17
C PRO A 47 6.51 -17.10 14.96
N PRO A 48 6.07 -16.88 13.70
CA PRO A 48 4.67 -16.65 13.38
C PRO A 48 3.84 -17.95 13.49
N PRO A 49 2.50 -17.85 13.65
CA PRO A 49 1.71 -16.63 13.79
C PRO A 49 1.84 -16.09 15.22
N HIS A 50 2.09 -14.79 15.33
CA HIS A 50 2.37 -14.20 16.63
C HIS A 50 1.58 -12.91 16.83
N SER A 51 1.05 -12.76 18.04
CA SER A 51 0.41 -11.54 18.48
C SER A 51 1.08 -11.08 19.77
N LEU A 52 1.52 -9.83 19.78
CA LEU A 52 2.26 -9.23 20.89
C LEU A 52 1.47 -8.06 21.46
N ILE A 53 1.11 -8.19 22.75
CA ILE A 53 0.40 -7.14 23.48
C ILE A 53 1.43 -6.18 24.10
N LEU A 54 1.36 -4.91 23.73
CA LEU A 54 2.17 -3.85 24.34
C LEU A 54 1.47 -3.30 25.60
N PRO A 55 2.13 -3.20 26.76
CA PRO A 55 1.52 -2.67 27.99
C PRO A 55 1.40 -1.14 27.91
N ALA A 56 0.50 -0.52 28.68
CA ALA A 56 0.32 0.94 28.69
C ALA A 56 1.62 1.72 29.00
N GLU A 57 2.47 1.12 29.83
CA GLU A 57 3.80 1.61 30.24
C GLU A 57 4.78 1.71 29.06
N PHE A 58 4.51 1.06 27.94
CA PHE A 58 5.32 1.17 26.72
C PHE A 58 5.44 2.62 26.24
N SER A 59 4.40 3.44 26.48
CA SER A 59 4.40 4.89 26.18
C SER A 59 5.45 5.71 26.97
N LYS A 60 6.08 5.13 28.01
CA LYS A 60 7.15 5.78 28.80
C LYS A 60 8.52 5.67 28.13
N LEU A 61 8.65 4.92 27.04
CA LEU A 61 9.90 4.72 26.31
C LEU A 61 10.18 5.86 25.31
N TYR A 62 10.16 7.12 25.76
CA TYR A 62 10.27 8.30 24.88
C TYR A 62 11.60 8.40 24.11
N HIS A 63 12.63 7.62 24.47
CA HIS A 63 13.89 7.51 23.73
C HIS A 63 13.94 6.34 22.73
N LEU A 64 12.89 5.52 22.65
CA LEU A 64 12.84 4.37 21.74
C LEU A 64 12.91 4.86 20.30
N GLN A 65 13.83 4.29 19.53
CA GLN A 65 14.06 4.59 18.13
C GLN A 65 13.61 3.45 17.22
N GLU A 66 13.66 2.22 17.71
CA GLU A 66 13.33 1.04 16.92
C GLU A 66 12.67 -0.03 17.78
N LEU A 67 11.51 -0.48 17.30
CA LEU A 67 10.85 -1.69 17.75
C LEU A 67 10.88 -2.69 16.59
N SER A 68 11.77 -3.67 16.70
CA SER A 68 11.95 -4.73 15.72
C SER A 68 11.19 -5.98 16.18
N VAL A 69 10.17 -6.36 15.42
CA VAL A 69 9.42 -7.61 15.60
C VAL A 69 9.39 -8.38 14.27
N ASN A 70 9.02 -9.67 14.28
CA ASN A 70 8.74 -10.37 13.03
C ASN A 70 7.66 -9.57 12.26
N PRO A 71 7.79 -9.30 10.95
CA PRO A 71 6.79 -8.55 10.19
C PRO A 71 5.38 -9.16 10.22
N ASN A 72 5.27 -10.48 10.42
CA ASN A 72 4.01 -11.21 10.64
C ASN A 72 3.46 -11.11 12.08
N THR A 73 4.05 -10.26 12.93
CA THR A 73 3.57 -10.04 14.28
C THR A 73 2.46 -9.01 14.28
N ARG A 74 1.29 -9.39 14.80
CA ARG A 74 0.22 -8.43 15.07
C ARG A 74 0.49 -7.74 16.40
N LEU A 75 0.57 -6.41 16.38
CA LEU A 75 0.75 -5.62 17.60
C LEU A 75 -0.62 -5.21 18.16
N HIS A 76 -0.93 -5.66 19.36
CA HIS A 76 -2.10 -5.19 20.10
C HIS A 76 -1.70 -4.07 21.04
N CYS A 77 -2.25 -2.89 20.77
CA CYS A 77 -2.14 -1.73 21.63
C CYS A 77 -3.45 -1.57 22.42
N PRO A 78 -3.46 -1.65 23.77
CA PRO A 78 -4.59 -1.21 24.57
C PRO A 78 -5.04 0.20 24.15
N SER A 79 -6.36 0.44 24.11
CA SER A 79 -6.97 1.70 23.65
C SER A 79 -6.46 2.95 24.38
N GLN A 80 -5.98 2.79 25.63
CA GLN A 80 -5.40 3.84 26.47
C GLN A 80 -3.94 4.16 26.12
N LEU A 81 -3.30 3.43 25.19
CA LEU A 81 -1.89 3.64 24.86
C LEU A 81 -1.66 4.98 24.16
N LYS A 82 -0.97 5.87 24.86
CA LYS A 82 -0.39 7.08 24.29
C LYS A 82 0.91 6.77 23.55
N ILE A 83 0.88 5.84 22.60
CA ILE A 83 2.06 5.49 21.79
C ILE A 83 2.60 6.71 21.01
N ALA A 84 1.74 7.69 20.75
CA ALA A 84 2.09 9.03 20.29
C ALA A 84 3.22 9.72 21.08
N ASN A 85 3.49 9.29 22.32
CA ASN A 85 4.61 9.80 23.12
C ASN A 85 5.99 9.28 22.64
N LEU A 86 6.03 8.27 21.78
CA LEU A 86 7.26 7.70 21.23
C LEU A 86 7.80 8.55 20.07
N ILE A 87 7.95 9.86 20.29
CA ILE A 87 8.32 10.86 19.27
C ILE A 87 9.64 10.58 18.54
N ASN A 88 10.52 9.76 19.15
CA ASN A 88 11.80 9.36 18.59
C ASN A 88 11.74 8.05 17.79
N LEU A 89 10.57 7.39 17.72
CA LEU A 89 10.40 6.12 17.02
C LEU A 89 10.58 6.33 15.52
N ARG A 90 11.53 5.59 14.94
CA ARG A 90 11.91 5.65 13.53
C ARG A 90 11.49 4.38 12.80
N TYR A 91 11.64 3.23 13.42
CA TYR A 91 11.41 1.95 12.76
C TYR A 91 10.45 1.10 13.56
N MET A 92 9.34 0.73 12.91
CA MET A 92 8.39 -0.23 13.42
C MET A 92 7.70 -0.94 12.25
N LEU A 93 8.26 -2.08 11.82
CA LEU A 93 7.77 -2.78 10.64
C LEU A 93 6.86 -3.95 11.03
N THR A 94 5.57 -3.85 10.71
CA THR A 94 4.61 -4.96 10.71
C THR A 94 3.80 -4.90 9.43
N TRP A 95 3.40 -6.06 8.88
CA TRP A 95 2.52 -6.10 7.72
C TRP A 95 1.08 -5.67 8.03
N TYR A 96 0.68 -5.80 9.30
CA TYR A 96 -0.61 -5.34 9.82
C TYR A 96 -0.65 -3.84 10.14
N GLY A 97 0.45 -3.12 9.98
CA GLY A 97 0.52 -1.70 10.25
C GLY A 97 0.38 -1.30 11.72
N LEU A 98 0.10 -0.01 11.90
CA LEU A 98 -0.08 0.66 13.18
C LEU A 98 -1.55 1.04 13.36
N ASN A 99 -2.32 0.18 14.02
CA ASN A 99 -3.70 0.48 14.40
C ASN A 99 -3.72 1.26 15.73
N ILE A 100 -3.19 2.48 15.71
CA ILE A 100 -3.05 3.37 16.88
C ILE A 100 -3.58 4.77 16.54
N PRO A 101 -4.16 5.49 17.50
CA PRO A 101 -4.56 6.86 17.29
C PRO A 101 -3.34 7.79 17.30
N ASP A 102 -3.47 8.92 16.62
CA ASP A 102 -2.50 10.03 16.56
C ASP A 102 -1.11 9.63 16.04
N VAL A 103 -1.04 8.72 15.05
CA VAL A 103 0.25 8.33 14.43
C VAL A 103 0.99 9.54 13.84
N GLY A 104 0.28 10.62 13.50
CA GLY A 104 0.89 11.87 13.01
C GLY A 104 1.82 12.57 13.99
N LYS A 105 1.78 12.23 15.29
CA LYS A 105 2.74 12.72 16.28
C LYS A 105 4.12 12.05 16.17
N LEU A 106 4.22 10.91 15.49
CA LEU A 106 5.47 10.15 15.29
C LEU A 106 6.25 10.69 14.08
N THR A 107 6.59 11.98 14.07
CA THR A 107 7.22 12.65 12.91
C THR A 107 8.62 12.11 12.56
N SER A 108 9.29 11.43 13.50
CA SER A 108 10.55 10.72 13.24
C SER A 108 10.37 9.38 12.52
N LEU A 109 9.13 8.91 12.34
CA LEU A 109 8.84 7.58 11.79
C LEU A 109 9.29 7.50 10.33
N ARG A 110 10.02 6.43 10.03
CA ARG A 110 10.59 6.12 8.71
C ARG A 110 9.96 4.91 8.05
N ALA A 111 9.32 4.04 8.82
CA ALA A 111 8.67 2.84 8.30
C ALA A 111 7.23 2.76 8.83
N LEU A 112 6.26 2.92 7.93
CA LEU A 112 4.84 2.70 8.16
C LEU A 112 4.30 1.93 6.97
N TYR A 113 4.23 0.61 7.08
CA TYR A 113 3.84 -0.24 5.95
C TYR A 113 2.36 -0.14 5.62
N HIS A 114 1.49 -0.06 6.64
CA HIS A 114 0.05 -0.09 6.46
C HIS A 114 -0.63 0.94 7.39
N PHE A 115 -1.49 1.77 6.82
CA PHE A 115 -2.30 2.78 7.49
C PHE A 115 -3.78 2.58 7.16
N TYR A 116 -4.62 2.42 8.18
CA TYR A 116 -6.07 2.26 8.03
C TYR A 116 -6.76 3.59 8.31
N VAL A 117 -7.42 4.15 7.30
CA VAL A 117 -8.19 5.39 7.47
C VAL A 117 -9.51 5.09 8.18
N ARG A 118 -9.86 5.90 9.19
CA ARG A 118 -11.16 5.82 9.88
C ARG A 118 -11.74 7.21 10.08
N LYS A 119 -13.06 7.26 10.27
CA LYS A 119 -13.77 8.47 10.71
C LYS A 119 -13.52 8.81 12.19
N GLU A 120 -12.89 7.90 12.95
CA GLU A 120 -12.52 8.09 14.35
C GLU A 120 -11.36 9.10 14.49
N LYS A 121 -11.43 9.95 15.51
CA LYS A 121 -10.37 10.91 15.83
C LYS A 121 -9.03 10.21 16.09
N GLY A 122 -7.97 10.70 15.45
CA GLY A 122 -6.63 10.14 15.55
C GLY A 122 -6.31 9.09 14.48
N TYR A 123 -7.25 8.77 13.59
CA TYR A 123 -7.09 7.79 12.51
C TYR A 123 -7.45 8.36 11.13
N GLU A 124 -7.71 9.67 11.06
CA GLU A 124 -8.06 10.34 9.82
C GLU A 124 -6.85 10.39 8.89
N ILE A 125 -7.05 10.54 7.58
CA ILE A 125 -5.95 10.54 6.61
C ILE A 125 -4.93 11.68 6.85
N GLN A 126 -5.37 12.79 7.45
CA GLN A 126 -4.51 13.91 7.84
C GLN A 126 -3.44 13.53 8.89
N GLN A 127 -3.54 12.38 9.56
CA GLN A 127 -2.46 11.89 10.42
C GLN A 127 -1.16 11.63 9.66
N LEU A 128 -1.21 11.53 8.32
CA LEU A 128 -0.03 11.42 7.49
C LEU A 128 0.64 12.77 7.18
N GLU A 129 0.00 13.91 7.49
CA GLU A 129 0.40 15.25 7.05
C GLU A 129 1.88 15.57 7.30
N HIS A 130 2.37 15.26 8.51
CA HIS A 130 3.73 15.60 8.94
C HIS A 130 4.72 14.41 8.92
N LEU A 131 4.29 13.25 8.39
CA LEU A 131 5.12 12.04 8.34
C LEU A 131 6.01 12.03 7.07
N ASN A 132 6.81 13.08 6.88
CA ASN A 132 7.63 13.26 5.67
C ASN A 132 8.92 12.41 5.65
N ASN A 133 9.26 11.78 6.78
CA ASN A 133 10.41 10.89 6.89
C ASN A 133 10.11 9.44 6.46
N LEU A 134 8.85 9.13 6.11
CA LEU A 134 8.43 7.80 5.69
C LEU A 134 9.17 7.36 4.43
N ARG A 135 9.65 6.11 4.45
CA ARG A 135 10.44 5.49 3.40
C ARG A 135 9.85 4.16 2.98
N GLY A 136 10.20 3.74 1.77
CA GLY A 136 9.84 2.42 1.28
C GLY A 136 8.36 2.36 0.91
N LYS A 137 7.65 1.37 1.47
CA LYS A 137 6.28 1.02 1.07
C LYS A 137 5.26 1.59 2.05
N LEU A 138 4.21 2.20 1.50
CA LEU A 138 3.03 2.65 2.25
C LEU A 138 1.76 2.11 1.59
N PHE A 139 0.98 1.36 2.34
CA PHE A 139 -0.33 0.86 1.97
C PHE A 139 -1.39 1.63 2.76
N ILE A 140 -2.29 2.31 2.06
CA ILE A 140 -3.40 3.07 2.65
C ILE A 140 -4.68 2.32 2.32
N ASP A 141 -5.37 1.84 3.37
CA ASP A 141 -6.61 1.07 3.25
C ASP A 141 -7.77 1.84 3.87
N CYS A 142 -8.99 1.43 3.50
CA CYS A 142 -10.25 2.04 3.92
C CYS A 142 -10.42 3.51 3.50
N ILE A 143 -9.94 3.88 2.30
CA ILE A 143 -9.98 5.26 1.78
C ILE A 143 -11.42 5.81 1.65
N GLU A 144 -12.44 4.95 1.57
CA GLU A 144 -13.87 5.33 1.59
C GLU A 144 -14.28 6.13 2.85
N ASN A 145 -13.45 6.12 3.89
CA ASN A 145 -13.65 6.93 5.09
C ASN A 145 -13.25 8.40 4.93
N VAL A 146 -12.49 8.77 3.90
CA VAL A 146 -12.16 10.17 3.58
C VAL A 146 -13.38 10.87 3.00
N GLN A 147 -13.80 12.00 3.56
CA GLN A 147 -15.08 12.64 3.23
C GLN A 147 -15.01 13.79 2.23
N SER A 148 -13.82 14.28 1.89
CA SER A 148 -13.65 15.36 0.90
C SER A 148 -12.26 15.38 0.27
N LYS A 149 -12.12 16.10 -0.85
CA LYS A 149 -10.83 16.39 -1.48
C LYS A 149 -9.86 17.09 -0.53
N GLU A 150 -10.34 18.05 0.26
CA GLU A 150 -9.50 18.83 1.19
C GLU A 150 -8.93 17.95 2.32
N GLU A 151 -9.69 16.95 2.76
CA GLU A 151 -9.20 15.95 3.70
C GLU A 151 -8.09 15.10 3.07
N ALA A 152 -8.28 14.63 1.83
CA ALA A 152 -7.26 13.89 1.08
C ALA A 152 -5.97 14.71 0.87
N VAL A 153 -6.09 15.99 0.49
CA VAL A 153 -4.95 16.89 0.26
C VAL A 153 -4.13 17.11 1.54
N ARG A 154 -4.77 17.15 2.71
CA ARG A 154 -4.07 17.27 4.00
C ARG A 154 -3.14 16.10 4.30
N ALA A 155 -3.31 14.95 3.65
CA ALA A 155 -2.37 13.85 3.75
C ALA A 155 -0.96 14.21 3.25
N ARG A 156 -0.83 15.23 2.38
CA ARG A 156 0.44 15.70 1.79
C ARG A 156 1.31 14.54 1.29
N LEU A 157 0.73 13.63 0.51
CA LEU A 157 1.47 12.47 0.01
C LEU A 157 2.61 12.87 -0.93
N SER A 158 2.43 13.95 -1.70
CA SER A 158 3.46 14.55 -2.57
C SER A 158 4.75 14.92 -1.83
N ASP A 159 4.64 15.30 -0.56
CA ASP A 159 5.76 15.81 0.25
C ASP A 159 6.63 14.67 0.80
N LYS A 160 6.18 13.41 0.67
CA LYS A 160 6.85 12.21 1.19
C LYS A 160 7.87 11.66 0.19
N VAL A 161 8.88 12.48 -0.10
CA VAL A 161 9.88 12.26 -1.17
C VAL A 161 10.70 10.96 -1.06
N TYR A 162 10.72 10.31 0.12
CA TYR A 162 11.47 9.07 0.34
C TYR A 162 10.63 7.79 0.17
N LEU A 163 9.33 7.92 -0.11
CA LEU A 163 8.51 6.76 -0.45
C LEU A 163 8.90 6.21 -1.82
N THR A 164 8.91 4.88 -1.92
CA THR A 164 9.21 4.17 -3.17
C THR A 164 7.98 3.44 -3.70
N GLU A 165 7.09 2.98 -2.82
CA GLU A 165 5.88 2.27 -3.22
C GLU A 165 4.66 2.81 -2.47
N LEU A 166 3.59 3.10 -3.21
CA LEU A 166 2.31 3.54 -2.66
C LEU A 166 1.20 2.62 -3.17
N THR A 167 0.38 2.13 -2.25
CA THR A 167 -0.86 1.43 -2.60
C THR A 167 -2.04 2.14 -1.96
N LEU A 168 -3.04 2.48 -2.78
CA LEU A 168 -4.28 3.11 -2.38
C LEU A 168 -5.42 2.12 -2.59
N ARG A 169 -6.19 1.82 -1.54
CA ARG A 169 -7.29 0.87 -1.60
C ARG A 169 -8.59 1.45 -1.04
N TRP A 170 -9.65 1.34 -1.84
CA TRP A 170 -11.02 1.62 -1.43
C TRP A 170 -11.70 0.35 -0.96
N GLY A 171 -12.38 0.39 0.16
CA GLY A 171 -12.95 -0.80 0.75
C GLY A 171 -11.88 -1.72 1.32
N GLY A 172 -12.19 -2.29 2.47
CA GLY A 172 -11.27 -3.17 3.16
C GLY A 172 -11.90 -3.65 4.44
N THR A 173 -11.43 -4.78 4.93
CA THR A 173 -11.75 -5.17 6.29
C THR A 173 -10.87 -4.37 7.23
N ASP A 174 -11.45 -3.43 7.98
CA ASP A 174 -10.90 -3.12 9.29
C ASP A 174 -10.86 -4.44 10.07
N GLU A 175 -9.67 -4.96 10.36
CA GLU A 175 -9.50 -6.26 11.01
C GLU A 175 -10.15 -6.32 12.42
N ARG A 176 -10.64 -5.20 12.98
CA ARG A 176 -11.56 -5.23 14.14
C ARG A 176 -12.88 -5.96 13.83
N CYS A 177 -13.36 -5.93 12.58
CA CYS A 177 -14.61 -6.60 12.18
C CYS A 177 -14.44 -8.08 11.82
N SER A 178 -13.23 -8.57 11.54
CA SER A 178 -13.02 -9.99 11.24
C SER A 178 -12.83 -10.81 12.53
N LYS A 179 -13.91 -11.08 13.28
CA LYS A 179 -13.88 -12.06 14.39
C LYS A 179 -13.50 -13.49 13.96
N LYS A 180 -13.38 -13.78 12.65
CA LYS A 180 -13.10 -15.12 12.09
C LYS A 180 -11.69 -15.31 11.49
N ALA A 181 -10.70 -14.52 11.90
CA ALA A 181 -9.38 -14.47 11.25
C ALA A 181 -8.38 -15.59 11.63
N LEU A 182 -8.78 -16.77 12.12
CA LEU A 182 -7.80 -17.84 12.45
C LEU A 182 -7.62 -18.93 11.36
N GLU A 183 -8.46 -19.03 10.32
CA GLU A 183 -8.37 -20.17 9.39
C GLU A 183 -7.83 -19.88 7.98
N SER A 184 -6.99 -18.87 7.76
CA SER A 184 -6.51 -18.62 6.39
C SER A 184 -5.14 -17.98 6.28
N TYR A 185 -4.10 -18.81 6.38
CA TYR A 185 -2.82 -18.54 5.73
C TYR A 185 -2.96 -18.25 4.21
N LYS A 186 -4.04 -18.72 3.57
CA LYS A 186 -4.40 -18.39 2.17
C LYS A 186 -4.96 -16.96 1.96
N LYS A 187 -5.38 -16.24 3.01
CA LYS A 187 -5.92 -14.87 2.94
C LYS A 187 -4.88 -13.78 3.24
N LEU A 188 -3.65 -14.15 3.63
CA LEU A 188 -2.62 -13.20 4.06
C LEU A 188 -2.17 -12.21 2.97
N PHE A 189 -2.25 -12.60 1.69
CA PHE A 189 -1.88 -11.72 0.57
C PHE A 189 -3.08 -10.93 0.01
N PHE A 190 -4.31 -11.40 0.26
CA PHE A 190 -5.55 -10.83 -0.24
C PHE A 190 -6.69 -11.15 0.73
N PRO A 191 -7.04 -10.28 1.70
CA PRO A 191 -8.23 -10.49 2.51
C PRO A 191 -9.45 -10.51 1.58
N PRO A 192 -10.37 -11.50 1.70
CA PRO A 192 -11.61 -11.52 0.92
C PRO A 192 -12.41 -10.27 1.24
N VAL A 193 -12.95 -9.67 0.19
CA VAL A 193 -13.92 -8.57 0.27
C VAL A 193 -15.19 -9.12 0.95
N THR A 194 -15.30 -8.95 2.26
CA THR A 194 -16.59 -9.11 2.96
C THR A 194 -17.29 -7.76 2.95
N GLU A 195 -18.43 -7.70 2.24
CA GLU A 195 -19.46 -6.65 2.22
C GLU A 195 -18.98 -5.24 2.58
N ILE A 196 -18.72 -4.46 1.53
CA ILE A 196 -18.43 -3.02 1.59
C ILE A 196 -19.66 -2.35 2.19
N LYS A 197 -19.60 -2.01 3.49
CA LYS A 197 -20.79 -1.55 4.24
C LYS A 197 -21.31 -0.20 3.76
N GLN A 198 -20.47 0.64 3.15
CA GLN A 198 -20.85 1.96 2.66
C GLN A 198 -19.96 2.29 1.45
N HIS A 199 -20.46 2.09 0.23
CA HIS A 199 -19.78 2.62 -0.94
C HIS A 199 -19.89 4.14 -0.93
N GLN A 200 -18.75 4.82 -0.85
CA GLN A 200 -18.61 6.23 -1.21
C GLN A 200 -19.13 6.43 -2.65
N PRO A 201 -19.92 7.47 -2.95
CA PRO A 201 -20.37 7.74 -4.31
C PRO A 201 -19.16 7.93 -5.25
N PRO A 202 -19.23 7.49 -6.52
CA PRO A 202 -18.12 7.57 -7.48
C PRO A 202 -17.48 8.96 -7.56
N GLU A 203 -18.29 10.01 -7.56
CA GLU A 203 -17.84 11.40 -7.68
C GLU A 203 -16.94 11.80 -6.51
N LEU A 204 -17.26 11.33 -5.30
CA LEU A 204 -16.43 11.61 -4.13
C LEU A 204 -15.14 10.77 -4.14
N GLN A 205 -15.16 9.55 -4.69
CA GLN A 205 -13.93 8.78 -4.88
C GLN A 205 -12.97 9.48 -5.84
N GLU A 206 -13.50 10.08 -6.92
CA GLU A 206 -12.74 10.87 -7.90
C GLU A 206 -12.04 12.07 -7.24
N GLU A 207 -12.79 12.83 -6.45
CA GLU A 207 -12.27 13.96 -5.69
C GLU A 207 -11.18 13.56 -4.69
N VAL A 208 -11.41 12.46 -3.96
CA VAL A 208 -10.45 11.93 -2.98
C VAL A 208 -9.17 11.45 -3.68
N LEU A 209 -9.29 10.66 -4.75
CA LEU A 209 -8.13 10.16 -5.49
C LEU A 209 -7.34 11.31 -6.15
N GLU A 210 -8.01 12.35 -6.64
CA GLU A 210 -7.36 13.59 -7.11
C GLU A 210 -6.53 14.26 -6.01
N GLY A 211 -7.06 14.30 -4.78
CA GLY A 211 -6.35 14.85 -3.61
C GLY A 211 -5.18 14.00 -3.09
N LEU A 212 -5.21 12.69 -3.30
CA LEU A 212 -4.16 11.74 -2.88
C LEU A 212 -3.00 11.65 -3.89
N ARG A 213 -2.48 12.80 -4.33
CA ARG A 213 -1.39 12.89 -5.29
C ARG A 213 -0.11 12.22 -4.76
N PRO A 214 0.43 11.19 -5.43
CA PRO A 214 1.66 10.53 -4.99
C PRO A 214 2.92 11.42 -5.11
N PRO A 215 4.00 11.13 -4.37
CA PRO A 215 5.29 11.80 -4.58
C PRO A 215 5.90 11.42 -5.93
N SER A 216 6.61 12.34 -6.59
CA SER A 216 7.19 12.14 -7.94
C SER A 216 8.25 11.02 -7.98
N GLY A 217 8.93 10.77 -6.86
CA GLY A 217 9.99 9.76 -6.73
C GLY A 217 9.53 8.30 -6.56
N ILE A 218 8.22 8.01 -6.52
CA ILE A 218 7.76 6.62 -6.35
C ILE A 218 8.07 5.79 -7.59
N THR A 219 8.40 4.51 -7.38
CA THR A 219 8.63 3.52 -8.42
C THR A 219 7.46 2.56 -8.59
N VAL A 220 6.62 2.38 -7.57
CA VAL A 220 5.43 1.52 -7.64
C VAL A 220 4.19 2.26 -7.17
N LEU A 221 3.14 2.24 -7.99
CA LEU A 221 1.81 2.74 -7.66
C LEU A 221 0.79 1.64 -7.91
N CYS A 222 -0.02 1.34 -6.90
CA CYS A 222 -1.13 0.41 -7.02
C CYS A 222 -2.43 1.09 -6.57
N ILE A 223 -3.44 1.09 -7.45
CA ILE A 223 -4.79 1.58 -7.16
C ILE A 223 -5.70 0.36 -7.12
N ARG A 224 -6.42 0.19 -6.01
CA ARG A 224 -7.23 -0.99 -5.75
C ARG A 224 -8.66 -0.61 -5.42
N ASP A 225 -9.59 -1.40 -5.96
CA ASP A 225 -11.01 -1.37 -5.60
C ASP A 225 -11.68 0.00 -5.86
N TYR A 226 -11.10 0.80 -6.77
CA TYR A 226 -11.57 2.14 -7.12
C TYR A 226 -12.84 2.10 -7.98
N GLY A 227 -13.88 2.81 -7.53
CA GLY A 227 -15.21 2.87 -8.13
C GLY A 227 -15.55 4.18 -8.83
N GLY A 228 -14.61 5.14 -8.93
CA GLY A 228 -14.80 6.36 -9.72
C GLY A 228 -14.78 6.10 -11.24
N VAL A 229 -15.46 6.95 -12.00
CA VAL A 229 -15.51 6.90 -13.47
C VAL A 229 -14.30 7.63 -14.06
N ILE A 230 -13.90 8.73 -13.43
CA ILE A 230 -12.81 9.59 -13.88
C ILE A 230 -11.52 9.22 -13.14
N TYR A 231 -10.39 9.18 -13.86
CA TYR A 231 -9.06 9.04 -13.26
C TYR A 231 -8.42 10.41 -13.03
N PRO A 232 -7.56 10.55 -12.00
CA PRO A 232 -7.01 11.83 -11.57
C PRO A 232 -6.07 12.46 -12.60
N SER A 233 -5.99 13.79 -12.59
CA SER A 233 -5.18 14.60 -13.51
C SER A 233 -3.68 14.27 -13.43
N TRP A 234 -3.19 13.99 -12.22
CA TRP A 234 -1.81 13.63 -11.96
C TRP A 234 -1.40 12.28 -12.58
N LEU A 235 -2.36 11.45 -12.99
CA LEU A 235 -2.12 10.17 -13.69
C LEU A 235 -2.14 10.32 -15.22
N THR A 236 -2.76 11.37 -15.75
CA THR A 236 -2.90 11.57 -17.21
C THR A 236 -1.80 12.47 -17.80
N GLY A 237 -1.11 13.25 -16.97
CA GLY A 237 -0.08 14.21 -17.39
C GLY A 237 -0.65 15.45 -18.08
N ASP A 238 -1.97 15.55 -18.26
CA ASP A 238 -2.67 16.75 -18.73
C ASP A 238 -2.69 17.78 -17.57
N GLY A 239 -1.57 18.47 -17.33
CA GLY A 239 -1.43 19.48 -16.28
C GLY A 239 -0.02 19.67 -15.73
N CYS A 240 0.94 18.82 -16.10
CA CYS A 240 2.35 19.12 -15.85
C CYS A 240 2.82 20.06 -16.96
N ASP A 241 2.97 21.35 -16.62
CA ASP A 241 3.76 22.27 -17.43
C ASP A 241 5.08 21.57 -17.77
N LYS A 242 5.34 21.44 -19.07
CA LYS A 242 6.40 20.59 -19.65
C LYS A 242 7.82 21.02 -19.29
N GLU A 243 7.99 21.90 -18.32
CA GLU A 243 9.16 22.77 -18.24
C GLU A 243 10.27 22.26 -17.32
N GLN A 244 10.06 21.22 -16.49
CA GLN A 244 11.15 20.67 -15.67
C GLN A 244 11.20 19.14 -15.67
N GLU A 245 12.30 18.58 -16.21
CA GLU A 245 12.57 17.13 -16.20
C GLU A 245 12.60 16.50 -14.80
N GLN A 246 12.88 17.31 -13.77
CA GLN A 246 12.96 16.86 -12.37
C GLN A 246 11.59 16.44 -11.79
N ASP A 247 10.48 16.90 -12.39
CA ASP A 247 9.12 16.55 -11.92
C ASP A 247 8.51 15.34 -12.64
N ARG A 248 9.25 14.71 -13.57
CA ARG A 248 8.75 13.51 -14.25
C ARG A 248 8.64 12.35 -13.26
N PRO A 249 7.54 11.57 -13.28
CA PRO A 249 7.38 10.44 -12.39
C PRO A 249 8.47 9.40 -12.62
N ALA A 250 9.11 8.95 -11.54
CA ALA A 250 10.04 7.82 -11.56
C ALA A 250 9.34 6.46 -11.62
N LEU A 251 8.04 6.44 -11.96
CA LEU A 251 7.16 5.29 -11.86
C LEU A 251 7.60 4.17 -12.81
N GLN A 252 7.86 2.99 -12.25
CA GLN A 252 8.29 1.78 -12.95
C GLN A 252 7.17 0.75 -13.04
N ASN A 253 6.37 0.61 -11.99
CA ASN A 253 5.28 -0.36 -11.94
C ASN A 253 3.98 0.35 -11.61
N LEU A 254 3.01 0.21 -12.50
CA LEU A 254 1.67 0.76 -12.33
C LEU A 254 0.65 -0.39 -12.34
N MET A 255 -0.15 -0.49 -11.29
CA MET A 255 -1.08 -1.60 -11.08
C MET A 255 -2.49 -1.06 -10.79
N PHE A 256 -3.49 -1.64 -11.44
CA PHE A 256 -4.91 -1.39 -11.20
C PHE A 256 -5.59 -2.71 -10.89
N TRP A 257 -6.11 -2.86 -9.68
CA TRP A 257 -6.83 -4.07 -9.29
C TRP A 257 -8.27 -3.74 -8.92
N SER A 258 -9.24 -4.48 -9.46
CA SER A 258 -10.66 -4.33 -9.14
C SER A 258 -11.20 -2.91 -9.34
N CYS A 259 -10.67 -2.16 -10.32
CA CYS A 259 -11.15 -0.83 -10.67
C CYS A 259 -12.35 -0.95 -11.63
N LYS A 260 -13.56 -0.88 -11.07
CA LYS A 260 -14.80 -1.24 -11.79
C LYS A 260 -15.69 -0.06 -12.16
N GLY A 261 -15.38 1.14 -11.68
CA GLY A 261 -16.19 2.35 -11.91
C GLY A 261 -16.14 2.87 -13.35
N SER A 262 -15.06 2.62 -14.07
CA SER A 262 -14.85 3.16 -15.42
C SER A 262 -14.71 2.08 -16.48
N SER A 263 -15.30 2.33 -17.65
CA SER A 263 -15.07 1.56 -18.87
C SER A 263 -13.89 2.09 -19.68
N ASP A 264 -13.44 3.31 -19.42
CA ASP A 264 -12.31 3.95 -20.10
C ASP A 264 -11.05 3.91 -19.20
N PRO A 265 -9.89 3.51 -19.74
CA PRO A 265 -8.65 3.55 -18.98
C PRO A 265 -8.12 4.98 -18.83
N PRO A 266 -7.24 5.26 -17.84
CA PRO A 266 -6.53 6.53 -17.75
C PRO A 266 -5.64 6.75 -18.98
N LYS A 267 -5.40 8.01 -19.34
CA LYS A 267 -4.55 8.41 -20.48
C LYS A 267 -3.04 8.21 -20.22
N ILE A 268 -2.62 6.99 -19.92
CA ILE A 268 -1.21 6.63 -19.72
C ILE A 268 -0.46 6.74 -21.05
N GLY A 269 0.63 7.54 -21.07
CA GLY A 269 1.42 7.81 -22.27
C GLY A 269 2.83 8.33 -21.96
N GLU A 270 3.38 9.16 -22.86
CA GLU A 270 4.79 9.65 -22.83
C GLU A 270 5.25 10.27 -21.52
N PHE A 271 4.32 10.71 -20.67
CA PHE A 271 4.60 11.21 -19.32
C PHE A 271 5.35 10.19 -18.45
N PHE A 272 5.07 8.89 -18.62
CA PHE A 272 5.71 7.81 -17.84
C PHE A 272 6.93 7.24 -18.57
N THR A 273 8.04 7.98 -18.56
CA THR A 273 9.27 7.61 -19.28
C THR A 273 10.00 6.40 -18.72
N CYS A 274 9.68 5.99 -17.49
CA CYS A 274 10.36 4.92 -16.75
C CYS A 274 9.49 3.67 -16.53
N LEU A 275 8.27 3.64 -17.08
CA LEU A 275 7.32 2.55 -16.80
C LEU A 275 7.82 1.25 -17.44
N HIS A 276 8.02 0.22 -16.63
CA HIS A 276 8.45 -1.12 -17.02
C HIS A 276 7.29 -2.12 -17.03
N THR A 277 6.41 -2.05 -16.04
CA THR A 277 5.30 -2.99 -15.89
C THR A 277 3.98 -2.23 -15.75
N LEU A 278 3.01 -2.62 -16.55
CA LEU A 278 1.60 -2.22 -16.40
C LEU A 278 0.77 -3.46 -16.13
N SER A 279 0.06 -3.47 -14.99
CA SER A 279 -0.82 -4.56 -14.59
C SER A 279 -2.25 -4.06 -14.39
N VAL A 280 -3.20 -4.75 -14.99
CA VAL A 280 -4.63 -4.49 -14.90
C VAL A 280 -5.31 -5.81 -14.58
N THR A 281 -5.96 -5.88 -13.43
CA THR A 281 -6.62 -7.10 -12.95
C THR A 281 -8.04 -6.77 -12.50
N ASP A 282 -9.03 -7.56 -12.95
CA ASP A 282 -10.43 -7.42 -12.51
C ASP A 282 -11.03 -6.01 -12.75
N CYS A 283 -10.61 -5.33 -13.82
CA CYS A 283 -11.08 -3.98 -14.17
C CYS A 283 -12.13 -4.00 -15.27
N SER A 284 -13.03 -3.01 -15.28
CA SER A 284 -14.14 -2.91 -16.25
C SER A 284 -13.76 -2.26 -17.59
N TRP A 285 -12.47 -2.08 -17.87
CA TRP A 285 -12.00 -1.37 -19.06
C TRP A 285 -12.33 -2.08 -20.37
N ASN A 286 -12.84 -1.33 -21.35
CA ASN A 286 -13.13 -1.82 -22.70
C ASN A 286 -11.86 -2.01 -23.55
N TYR A 287 -10.79 -1.28 -23.22
CA TYR A 287 -9.52 -1.26 -23.94
C TYR A 287 -8.40 -0.79 -23.01
N LEU A 288 -7.14 -1.02 -23.41
CA LEU A 288 -5.96 -0.46 -22.74
C LEU A 288 -5.61 0.94 -23.27
N PRO A 289 -4.87 1.77 -22.51
CA PRO A 289 -4.52 3.13 -22.94
C PRO A 289 -3.95 3.19 -24.36
N VAL A 290 -4.54 4.02 -25.23
CA VAL A 290 -4.19 4.07 -26.67
C VAL A 290 -2.73 4.50 -26.90
N LYS A 291 -2.18 5.31 -25.99
CA LYS A 291 -0.82 5.87 -26.08
C LYS A 291 0.28 4.93 -25.56
N LEU A 292 -0.03 3.67 -25.19
CA LEU A 292 0.98 2.69 -24.75
C LEU A 292 2.12 2.50 -25.76
N CYS A 293 1.85 2.59 -27.06
CA CYS A 293 2.86 2.53 -28.12
C CYS A 293 4.02 3.53 -27.97
N ARG A 294 3.84 4.60 -27.20
CA ARG A 294 4.85 5.65 -26.97
C ARG A 294 5.74 5.37 -25.75
N LEU A 295 5.41 4.36 -24.94
CA LEU A 295 6.20 3.97 -23.78
C LEU A 295 7.42 3.16 -24.21
N LYS A 296 8.61 3.76 -24.17
CA LYS A 296 9.85 3.15 -24.67
C LYS A 296 10.48 2.14 -23.70
N THR A 297 10.06 2.15 -22.43
CA THR A 297 10.62 1.31 -21.37
C THR A 297 9.70 0.17 -20.96
N LEU A 298 8.46 0.12 -21.47
CA LEU A 298 7.48 -0.88 -21.05
C LEU A 298 7.91 -2.27 -21.52
N ARG A 299 8.15 -3.19 -20.59
CA ARG A 299 8.64 -4.55 -20.82
C ARG A 299 7.58 -5.61 -20.55
N GLU A 300 6.67 -5.35 -19.62
CA GLU A 300 5.66 -6.32 -19.20
C GLU A 300 4.28 -5.68 -19.14
N LEU A 301 3.31 -6.39 -19.72
CA LEU A 301 1.90 -6.02 -19.70
C LEU A 301 1.08 -7.22 -19.21
N ILE A 302 0.38 -7.03 -18.10
CA ILE A 302 -0.43 -8.06 -17.47
C ILE A 302 -1.89 -7.59 -17.49
N VAL A 303 -2.76 -8.36 -18.14
CA VAL A 303 -4.21 -8.13 -18.19
C VAL A 303 -4.90 -9.39 -17.72
N GLN A 304 -5.61 -9.30 -16.60
CA GLN A 304 -6.25 -10.47 -15.99
C GLN A 304 -7.70 -10.15 -15.62
N GLU A 305 -8.61 -11.09 -15.81
CA GLU A 305 -10.01 -10.96 -15.37
C GLU A 305 -10.68 -9.66 -15.87
N CYS A 306 -10.38 -9.23 -17.10
CA CYS A 306 -10.95 -8.01 -17.69
C CYS A 306 -12.03 -8.39 -18.74
N PRO A 307 -13.31 -8.53 -18.33
CA PRO A 307 -14.34 -9.16 -19.16
C PRO A 307 -14.83 -8.29 -20.34
N ASN A 308 -14.66 -6.98 -20.26
CA ASN A 308 -15.14 -6.06 -21.32
C ASN A 308 -14.10 -5.84 -22.42
N MET A 309 -12.85 -6.24 -22.18
CA MET A 309 -11.76 -5.97 -23.10
C MET A 309 -11.79 -6.95 -24.27
N MET A 310 -12.01 -6.41 -25.47
CA MET A 310 -12.06 -7.21 -26.71
C MET A 310 -10.91 -6.89 -27.67
N THR A 311 -10.23 -5.75 -27.50
CA THR A 311 -9.19 -5.30 -28.42
C THR A 311 -7.98 -4.74 -27.69
N LEU A 312 -6.78 -4.97 -28.26
CA LEU A 312 -5.53 -4.38 -27.78
C LEU A 312 -5.21 -3.10 -28.55
N PRO A 313 -4.63 -2.05 -27.95
CA PRO A 313 -4.10 -0.92 -28.71
C PRO A 313 -2.80 -1.31 -29.43
N LYS A 314 -2.19 -0.37 -30.17
CA LYS A 314 -0.82 -0.57 -30.67
C LYS A 314 0.13 -0.64 -29.46
N LEU A 315 0.88 -1.73 -29.36
CA LEU A 315 1.83 -1.97 -28.26
C LEU A 315 3.24 -1.49 -28.63
N PRO A 316 4.06 -1.08 -27.66
CA PRO A 316 5.42 -0.63 -27.91
C PRO A 316 6.35 -1.81 -28.28
N GLN A 317 7.44 -1.51 -28.99
CA GLN A 317 8.45 -2.51 -29.37
C GLN A 317 9.33 -2.96 -28.21
N SER A 318 9.36 -2.19 -27.11
CA SER A 318 10.08 -2.55 -25.90
C SER A 318 9.45 -3.72 -25.14
N LEU A 319 8.19 -4.07 -25.45
CA LEU A 319 7.41 -5.06 -24.72
C LEU A 319 7.96 -6.47 -24.97
N LYS A 320 8.26 -7.19 -23.88
CA LYS A 320 8.90 -8.51 -23.88
C LYS A 320 7.99 -9.62 -23.35
N SER A 321 7.08 -9.28 -22.45
CA SER A 321 6.13 -10.19 -21.85
C SER A 321 4.71 -9.62 -21.95
N ILE A 322 3.78 -10.46 -22.37
CA ILE A 322 2.34 -10.18 -22.27
C ILE A 322 1.62 -11.36 -21.64
N VAL A 323 0.80 -11.06 -20.64
CA VAL A 323 -0.08 -12.02 -19.97
C VAL A 323 -1.51 -11.55 -20.15
N ILE A 324 -2.34 -12.37 -20.78
CA ILE A 324 -3.79 -12.19 -20.91
C ILE A 324 -4.44 -13.43 -20.31
N SER A 325 -5.12 -13.33 -19.17
CA SER A 325 -5.76 -14.48 -18.55
C SER A 325 -7.16 -14.17 -18.03
N GLY A 326 -8.14 -15.04 -18.28
CA GLY A 326 -9.50 -14.86 -17.74
C GLY A 326 -10.22 -13.63 -18.29
N CYS A 327 -9.78 -13.12 -19.44
CA CYS A 327 -10.45 -12.02 -20.14
C CYS A 327 -11.55 -12.57 -21.06
N HIS A 328 -12.27 -11.69 -21.78
CA HIS A 328 -13.27 -12.12 -22.75
C HIS A 328 -12.69 -13.13 -23.75
N PRO A 329 -13.37 -14.27 -24.05
CA PRO A 329 -12.86 -15.28 -24.97
C PRO A 329 -12.45 -14.70 -26.33
N SER A 330 -13.24 -13.75 -26.86
CA SER A 330 -12.90 -13.06 -28.11
C SER A 330 -11.55 -12.34 -28.07
N LEU A 331 -11.09 -11.82 -26.92
CA LEU A 331 -9.75 -11.23 -26.85
C LEU A 331 -8.67 -12.32 -26.94
N ALA A 332 -8.80 -13.39 -26.15
CA ALA A 332 -7.85 -14.50 -26.13
C ALA A 332 -7.77 -15.20 -27.50
N ASP A 333 -8.91 -15.60 -28.06
CA ASP A 333 -9.01 -16.29 -29.35
C ASP A 333 -8.45 -15.45 -30.51
N THR A 334 -8.74 -14.14 -30.49
CA THR A 334 -8.26 -13.24 -31.54
C THR A 334 -6.78 -12.85 -31.41
N CYS A 335 -6.18 -13.04 -30.24
CA CYS A 335 -4.74 -12.96 -30.06
C CYS A 335 -4.03 -14.20 -30.61
N LEU A 336 -4.69 -15.36 -30.61
CA LEU A 336 -4.16 -16.62 -31.14
C LEU A 336 -4.45 -16.82 -32.64
N THR A 337 -5.46 -16.15 -33.19
CA THR A 337 -5.84 -16.24 -34.62
C THR A 337 -4.85 -15.51 -35.55
N PRO A 338 -4.07 -16.21 -36.39
CA PRO A 338 -3.11 -15.57 -37.29
C PRO A 338 -3.76 -14.55 -38.24
N GLY A 339 -3.10 -13.41 -38.43
CA GLY A 339 -3.61 -12.34 -39.30
C GLY A 339 -4.69 -11.45 -38.66
N HIS A 340 -5.25 -11.80 -37.51
CA HIS A 340 -6.14 -10.89 -36.80
C HIS A 340 -5.37 -9.65 -36.26
N PRO A 341 -6.00 -8.45 -36.17
CA PRO A 341 -5.34 -7.27 -35.61
C PRO A 341 -4.68 -7.46 -34.24
N ASN A 342 -5.32 -8.18 -33.31
CA ASN A 342 -4.76 -8.48 -31.98
C ASN A 342 -3.50 -9.36 -32.09
N TRP A 343 -3.55 -10.46 -32.85
CA TRP A 343 -2.37 -11.27 -33.18
C TRP A 343 -1.21 -10.43 -33.74
N ARG A 344 -1.49 -9.54 -34.70
CA ARG A 344 -0.47 -8.65 -35.29
C ARG A 344 0.13 -7.66 -34.28
N ARG A 345 -0.62 -7.27 -33.25
CA ARG A 345 -0.19 -6.34 -32.19
C ARG A 345 0.72 -7.00 -31.15
N ILE A 346 0.72 -8.33 -31.05
CA ILE A 346 1.50 -9.07 -30.05
C ILE A 346 2.57 -9.99 -30.65
N LYS A 347 2.54 -10.25 -31.96
CA LYS A 347 3.47 -11.20 -32.64
C LYS A 347 4.96 -10.92 -32.42
N HIS A 348 5.34 -9.69 -32.09
CA HIS A 348 6.73 -9.28 -31.84
C HIS A 348 7.18 -9.50 -30.39
N ILE A 349 6.28 -9.95 -29.52
CA ILE A 349 6.54 -10.16 -28.09
C ILE A 349 7.03 -11.58 -27.87
N ASP A 350 8.16 -11.71 -27.17
CA ASP A 350 8.86 -12.98 -26.99
C ASP A 350 8.12 -13.95 -26.04
N GLN A 351 7.62 -13.45 -24.90
CA GLN A 351 6.91 -14.24 -23.90
C GLN A 351 5.41 -13.92 -23.93
N GLN A 352 4.58 -14.91 -24.25
CA GLN A 352 3.13 -14.75 -24.36
C GLN A 352 2.42 -15.83 -23.53
N ILE A 353 1.60 -15.40 -22.57
CA ILE A 353 0.70 -16.29 -21.83
C ILE A 353 -0.72 -15.80 -22.10
N ILE A 354 -1.47 -16.55 -22.91
CA ILE A 354 -2.85 -16.24 -23.27
C ILE A 354 -3.71 -17.41 -22.81
N ARG A 355 -4.63 -17.18 -21.86
CA ARG A 355 -5.46 -18.22 -21.23
C ARG A 355 -6.89 -17.79 -20.98
#